data_AF-A0A7Y1BEY1-F1
#
_entry.id   AF-A0A7Y1BEY1-F1
#
_cell.length_a   1.000
_cell.length_b   1.000
_cell.length_c   1.000
_cell.angle_alpha   90.00
_cell.angle_beta   90.00
_cell.angle_gamma   90.00
#
_symmetry.space_group_name_H-M   'P 1'
#
loop_
_entity.id
_entity.type
_entity.pdbx_description
1 polymer ?
#
loop_
_entity_poly.entity_id
_entity_poly.type
_entity_poly.pdbx_seq_one_letter_code
_entity_poly.pdbx_strand_id
1 'polypeptide(L)'
;MHRLATFLATALLSTSLWAMHCPADMAKIDGLLKTDPPSDATVLAQVQQLRAEGEALHKAGNHSESVRVLGEALQLLKASE
;
A
#
# COMPACT_ATOMS: atom_id res chain seq x y z
N MET A 1 30.05 -15.66 -22.75
CA MET A 1 29.44 -16.25 -21.54
C MET A 1 29.29 -15.23 -20.40
N HIS A 2 30.29 -14.41 -20.08
CA HIS A 2 30.17 -13.35 -19.04
C HIS A 2 29.08 -12.28 -19.30
N ARG A 3 28.82 -11.94 -20.57
CA ARG A 3 27.78 -10.96 -20.95
C ARG A 3 26.34 -11.45 -20.79
N LEU A 4 26.11 -12.78 -20.87
CA LEU A 4 24.80 -13.36 -20.57
C LEU A 4 24.56 -13.44 -19.05
N ALA A 5 25.61 -13.70 -18.28
CA ALA A 5 25.54 -13.75 -16.81
C ALA A 5 25.19 -12.38 -16.19
N THR A 6 25.59 -11.28 -16.82
CA THR A 6 25.27 -9.92 -16.34
C THR A 6 23.81 -9.52 -16.59
N PHE A 7 23.18 -10.02 -17.67
CA PHE A 7 21.77 -9.75 -17.97
C PHE A 7 20.79 -10.48 -17.05
N LEU A 8 21.16 -11.66 -16.56
CA LEU A 8 20.30 -12.46 -15.67
C LEU A 8 20.22 -11.89 -14.25
N ALA A 9 21.26 -11.17 -13.80
CA ALA A 9 21.31 -10.58 -12.46
C ALA A 9 20.39 -9.36 -12.29
N THR A 10 20.13 -8.59 -13.34
CA THR A 10 19.30 -7.37 -13.24
C THR A 10 17.78 -7.66 -13.27
N ALA A 11 17.36 -8.78 -13.84
CA ALA A 11 15.93 -9.13 -13.94
C ALA A 11 15.29 -9.51 -12.59
N LEU A 12 16.09 -9.94 -11.62
CA LEU A 12 15.63 -10.38 -10.29
C LEU A 12 15.29 -9.21 -9.34
N LEU A 13 15.73 -7.98 -9.66
CA LEU A 13 15.43 -6.79 -8.82
C LEU A 13 14.06 -6.17 -9.11
N SER A 14 13.46 -6.45 -10.28
CA SER A 14 12.22 -5.82 -10.69
C SER A 14 10.98 -6.35 -9.95
N THR A 15 11.03 -7.56 -9.42
CA THR A 15 9.89 -8.20 -8.73
C THR A 15 9.76 -7.77 -7.27
N SER A 16 10.87 -7.42 -6.59
CA SER A 16 10.86 -7.02 -5.18
C SER A 16 10.10 -5.72 -4.90
N LEU A 17 10.07 -4.79 -5.86
CA LEU A 17 9.34 -3.52 -5.73
C LEU A 17 7.82 -3.72 -5.66
N TRP A 18 7.30 -4.75 -6.31
CA TRP A 18 5.86 -5.05 -6.34
C TRP A 18 5.37 -5.73 -5.07
N ALA A 19 6.22 -6.56 -4.44
CA ALA A 19 5.89 -7.25 -3.19
C ALA A 19 5.72 -6.29 -1.99
N MET A 20 6.36 -5.12 -2.06
CA MET A 20 6.41 -4.16 -0.94
C MET A 20 5.34 -3.06 -1.00
N HIS A 21 4.53 -2.99 -2.05
CA HIS A 21 3.59 -1.89 -2.24
C HIS A 21 2.46 -1.86 -1.19
N CYS A 22 1.74 -2.98 -0.99
CA CYS A 22 0.65 -3.02 -0.01
C CYS A 22 1.16 -2.78 1.43
N PRO A 23 2.24 -3.45 1.89
CA PRO A 23 2.82 -3.15 3.22
C PRO A 23 3.26 -1.70 3.40
N ALA A 24 3.83 -1.07 2.37
CA ALA A 24 4.24 0.33 2.44
C ALA A 24 3.04 1.28 2.57
N ASP A 25 1.97 1.07 1.79
CA ASP A 25 0.76 1.89 1.86
C ASP A 25 0.05 1.72 3.20
N MET A 26 -0.07 0.49 3.70
CA MET A 26 -0.62 0.20 5.03
C MET A 26 0.15 0.97 6.12
N ALA A 27 1.48 0.86 6.14
CA ALA A 27 2.32 1.55 7.12
C ALA A 27 2.21 3.07 7.01
N LYS A 28 2.05 3.61 5.79
CA LYS A 28 1.86 5.04 5.56
C LYS A 28 0.51 5.52 6.11
N ILE A 29 -0.58 4.78 5.86
CA ILE A 29 -1.90 5.07 6.42
C ILE A 29 -1.84 5.02 7.95
N ASP A 30 -1.25 3.96 8.52
CA ASP A 30 -1.12 3.80 9.97
C ASP A 30 -0.31 4.95 10.61
N GLY A 31 0.73 5.41 9.91
CA GLY A 31 1.52 6.57 10.30
C GLY A 31 0.69 7.87 10.31
N LEU A 32 -0.02 8.17 9.22
CA LEU A 32 -0.87 9.36 9.11
C LEU A 32 -1.98 9.37 10.15
N LEU A 33 -2.70 8.25 10.33
CA LEU A 33 -3.73 8.13 11.36
C LEU A 33 -3.20 8.36 12.79
N LYS A 34 -1.92 8.06 13.03
CA LYS A 34 -1.28 8.28 14.33
C LYS A 34 -0.83 9.72 14.53
N THR A 35 -0.30 10.36 13.50
CA THR A 35 0.33 11.69 13.62
C THR A 35 -0.63 12.83 13.33
N ASP A 36 -1.55 12.64 12.39
CA ASP A 36 -2.48 13.65 11.89
C ASP A 36 -3.79 12.99 11.40
N PRO A 37 -4.61 12.48 12.33
CA PRO A 37 -5.87 11.83 11.96
C PRO A 37 -6.87 12.86 11.39
N PRO A 38 -7.70 12.46 10.40
CA PRO A 38 -8.79 13.31 9.92
C PRO A 38 -9.69 13.81 11.05
N SER A 39 -10.04 15.10 11.01
CA SER A 39 -10.94 15.72 11.98
C SER A 39 -12.41 15.31 11.79
N ASP A 40 -12.80 14.98 10.55
CA ASP A 40 -14.11 14.40 10.24
C ASP A 40 -14.14 12.92 10.62
N ALA A 41 -15.02 12.59 11.57
CA ALA A 41 -15.19 11.23 12.08
C ALA A 41 -15.65 10.23 11.00
N THR A 42 -16.39 10.68 9.99
CA THR A 42 -16.84 9.86 8.85
C THR A 42 -15.65 9.48 7.99
N VAL A 43 -14.79 10.45 7.67
CA VAL A 43 -13.56 10.20 6.92
C VAL A 43 -12.64 9.27 7.71
N LEU A 44 -12.43 9.54 9.00
CA LEU A 44 -11.60 8.69 9.87
C LEU A 44 -12.08 7.23 9.84
N ALA A 45 -13.39 7.01 10.01
CA ALA A 45 -13.98 5.67 9.97
C ALA A 45 -13.79 4.99 8.60
N GLN A 46 -13.98 5.75 7.50
CA GLN A 46 -13.82 5.22 6.15
C GLN A 46 -12.37 4.85 5.84
N VAL A 47 -11.40 5.67 6.23
CA VAL A 47 -9.97 5.37 6.09
C VAL A 47 -9.58 4.12 6.89
N GLN A 48 -10.07 3.98 8.13
CA GLN A 48 -9.82 2.79 8.95
C GLN A 48 -10.43 1.52 8.34
N GLN A 49 -11.63 1.61 7.78
CA GLN A 49 -12.28 0.50 7.09
C GLN A 49 -11.47 0.08 5.86
N LEU A 50 -11.11 1.01 4.98
CA LEU A 50 -10.32 0.73 3.79
C LEU A 50 -8.93 0.17 4.17
N ARG A 51 -8.31 0.66 5.24
CA ARG A 51 -7.05 0.11 5.77
C ARG A 51 -7.19 -1.36 6.21
N ALA A 52 -8.26 -1.69 6.93
CA ALA A 52 -8.52 -3.06 7.37
C ALA A 52 -8.85 -3.98 6.19
N GLU A 53 -9.66 -3.52 5.24
CA GLU A 53 -10.01 -4.25 4.01
C GLU A 53 -8.78 -4.50 3.14
N GLY A 54 -7.93 -3.48 2.94
CA GLY A 54 -6.67 -3.61 2.20
C GLY A 54 -5.74 -4.68 2.79
N GLU A 55 -5.65 -4.78 4.12
CA GLU A 55 -4.88 -5.84 4.78
C GLU A 55 -5.50 -7.22 4.61
N ALA A 56 -6.83 -7.33 4.70
CA ALA A 56 -7.53 -8.58 4.47
C ALA A 56 -7.32 -9.09 3.03
N LEU A 57 -7.42 -8.19 2.05
CA LEU A 57 -7.14 -8.47 0.64
C LEU A 57 -5.69 -8.91 0.42
N HIS A 58 -4.73 -8.23 1.06
CA HIS A 58 -3.32 -8.62 1.00
C HIS A 58 -3.10 -10.03 1.56
N LYS A 59 -3.65 -10.33 2.75
CA LYS A 59 -3.54 -11.66 3.38
C LYS A 59 -4.21 -12.76 2.56
N ALA A 60 -5.25 -12.42 1.80
CA ALA A 60 -5.93 -13.32 0.87
C ALA A 60 -5.19 -13.50 -0.47
N GLY A 61 -4.07 -12.79 -0.70
CA GLY A 61 -3.33 -12.81 -1.96
C GLY A 61 -3.92 -11.95 -3.08
N ASN A 62 -4.99 -11.19 -2.81
CA ASN A 62 -5.62 -10.31 -3.78
C ASN A 62 -4.92 -8.94 -3.81
N HIS A 63 -3.66 -8.93 -4.28
CA HIS A 63 -2.78 -7.77 -4.21
C HIS A 63 -3.27 -6.56 -5.00
N SER A 64 -3.81 -6.76 -6.20
CA SER A 64 -4.30 -5.64 -7.02
C SER A 64 -5.45 -4.90 -6.35
N GLU A 65 -6.40 -5.63 -5.76
CA GLU A 65 -7.50 -5.02 -5.00
C GLU A 65 -7.01 -4.39 -3.70
N SER A 66 -6.04 -5.01 -3.01
CA SER A 66 -5.41 -4.41 -1.82
C SER A 66 -4.80 -3.04 -2.14
N VAL A 67 -4.00 -2.93 -3.22
CA VAL A 67 -3.42 -1.65 -3.67
C VAL A 67 -4.49 -0.63 -4.00
N ARG A 68 -5.57 -1.04 -4.70
CA ARG A 68 -6.68 -0.14 -5.04
C ARG A 68 -7.32 0.46 -3.79
N VAL A 69 -7.73 -0.39 -2.86
CA VAL A 69 -8.42 0.02 -1.61
C VAL A 69 -7.52 0.85 -0.70
N LEU A 70 -6.25 0.48 -0.56
CA LEU A 70 -5.27 1.26 0.20
C LEU A 70 -4.99 2.62 -0.47
N GLY A 71 -4.99 2.67 -1.80
CA GLY A 71 -4.88 3.90 -2.57
C GLY A 71 -6.07 4.86 -2.36
N GLU A 72 -7.29 4.33 -2.24
CA GLU A 72 -8.48 5.12 -1.89
C GLU A 72 -8.37 5.71 -0.48
N ALA A 73 -7.89 4.93 0.49
CA ALA A 73 -7.65 5.42 1.86
C ALA A 73 -6.63 6.57 1.89
N LEU A 74 -5.54 6.45 1.14
CA LEU A 74 -4.52 7.51 1.02
C LEU A 74 -5.05 8.76 0.32
N GLN A 75 -5.94 8.62 -0.67
CA GLN A 75 -6.59 9.77 -1.31
C GLN A 75 -7.51 10.51 -0.35
N LEU A 76 -8.31 9.78 0.45
CA LEU A 76 -9.17 10.39 1.48
C LEU A 76 -8.34 11.14 2.52
N LEU A 77 -7.24 10.54 3.01
CA LEU A 77 -6.32 11.20 3.94
C LEU A 77 -5.78 12.51 3.33
N LYS A 78 -5.29 12.47 2.09
CA LYS A 78 -4.77 13.66 1.40
C LYS A 78 -5.83 14.73 1.15
N ALA A 79 -7.08 14.34 0.89
CA ALA A 79 -8.17 15.27 0.65
C ALA A 79 -8.72 15.89 1.94
N SER A 80 -8.28 15.38 3.11
CA SER A 80 -8.75 15.79 4.43
C SER A 80 -7.70 16.55 5.24
N GLU A 81 -6.50 16.75 4.67
CA GLU A 81 -5.55 17.81 5.05
C GLU A 81 -6.14 19.20 4.79
#